data_AF-A0A1H8IMS6-F1
#
_entry.id   AF-A0A1H8IMS6-F1
#
_cell.length_a   1.000
_cell.length_b   1.000
_cell.length_c   1.000
_cell.angle_alpha   90.00
_cell.angle_beta   90.00
_cell.angle_gamma   90.00
#
_symmetry.space_group_name_H-M   'P 1'
#
loop_
_entity.id
_entity.type
_entity.pdbx_description
1 polymer ?
#
loop_
_entity_poly.entity_id
_entity_poly.type
_entity_poly.pdbx_seq_one_letter_code
_entity_poly.pdbx_strand_id
1 'polypeptide(L)'
;MPTPDWREEKAKCVIQSICRILASESTPQAVRDELGGQALWNALKLFTEALEERLGSSETKWSPALVKLFISNPDQCDQWLELMAEPDFTASAYWDQNRK
;
A
#
# COMPACT_ATOMS: atom_id res chain seq x y z
N MET A 1 -13.79 -14.16 -13.14
CA MET A 1 -13.29 -13.37 -11.99
C MET A 1 -12.01 -12.66 -12.41
N PRO A 2 -11.70 -11.47 -11.87
CA PRO A 2 -10.39 -10.86 -12.06
C PRO A 2 -9.29 -11.75 -11.47
N THR A 3 -8.15 -11.87 -12.15
CA THR A 3 -6.99 -12.64 -11.65
C THR A 3 -6.27 -11.89 -10.53
N PRO A 4 -5.44 -12.57 -9.72
CA PRO A 4 -4.56 -11.91 -8.75
C PRO A 4 -3.67 -10.85 -9.40
N ASP A 5 -3.01 -11.18 -10.51
CA ASP A 5 -2.13 -10.25 -11.24
C ASP A 5 -2.88 -8.96 -11.64
N TRP A 6 -4.10 -9.11 -12.15
CA TRP A 6 -4.90 -7.95 -12.55
C TRP A 6 -5.29 -7.10 -11.35
N ARG A 7 -5.66 -7.71 -10.21
CA ARG A 7 -6.01 -6.99 -8.99
C ARG A 7 -4.80 -6.24 -8.41
N GLU A 8 -3.63 -6.88 -8.40
CA GLU A 8 -2.38 -6.26 -7.99
C GLU A 8 -2.08 -5.03 -8.87
N GLU A 9 -2.09 -5.19 -10.20
CA GLU A 9 -1.80 -4.11 -11.15
C GLU A 9 -2.74 -2.92 -10.95
N LYS A 10 -4.06 -3.18 -10.82
CA LYS A 10 -5.05 -2.11 -10.67
C LYS A 10 -4.97 -1.45 -9.29
N ALA A 11 -4.80 -2.22 -8.23
CA ALA A 11 -4.61 -1.67 -6.90
C ALA A 11 -3.34 -0.81 -6.83
N LYS A 12 -2.23 -1.28 -7.43
CA LYS A 12 -0.98 -0.51 -7.56
C LYS A 12 -1.21 0.85 -8.21
N CYS A 13 -1.89 0.88 -9.36
CA CYS A 13 -2.23 2.12 -10.06
C CYS A 13 -3.04 3.10 -9.20
N VAL A 14 -4.02 2.59 -8.44
CA VAL A 14 -4.84 3.40 -7.53
C VAL A 14 -4.00 3.97 -6.39
N ILE A 15 -3.17 3.14 -5.74
CA ILE A 15 -2.28 3.56 -4.65
C ILE A 15 -1.33 4.66 -5.14
N GLN A 16 -0.66 4.46 -6.28
CA GLN A 16 0.23 5.45 -6.87
C GLN A 16 -0.48 6.78 -7.19
N SER A 17 -1.75 6.71 -7.61
CA SER A 17 -2.55 7.92 -7.87
C SER A 17 -2.88 8.66 -6.58
N ILE A 18 -3.25 7.93 -5.53
CA ILE A 18 -3.48 8.49 -4.20
C ILE A 18 -2.19 9.14 -3.66
N CYS A 19 -1.06 8.43 -3.73
CA CYS A 19 0.25 8.94 -3.29
C CYS A 19 0.63 10.26 -3.96
N ARG A 20 0.45 10.38 -5.28
CA ARG A 20 0.71 11.63 -6.02
C ARG A 20 -0.16 12.79 -5.52
N ILE A 21 -1.42 12.52 -5.17
CA ILE A 21 -2.32 13.52 -4.61
C ILE A 21 -1.89 13.88 -3.17
N LEU A 22 -1.46 12.90 -2.38
CA LEU A 22 -0.94 13.13 -1.03
C LEU A 22 0.36 13.95 -1.05
N ALA A 23 1.24 13.74 -2.03
CA ALA A 23 2.47 14.51 -2.20
C ALA A 23 2.21 15.95 -2.69
N SER A 24 1.12 16.20 -3.42
CA SER A 24 0.80 17.50 -4.01
C SER A 24 0.40 18.55 -2.98
N GLU A 25 1.28 19.54 -2.71
CA GLU A 25 1.01 20.67 -1.81
C GLU A 25 -0.21 21.52 -2.23
N SER A 26 -0.55 21.49 -3.52
CA SER A 26 -1.71 22.22 -4.07
C SER A 26 -3.06 21.58 -3.73
N THR A 27 -3.06 20.32 -3.26
CA THR A 27 -4.29 19.58 -2.98
C THR A 27 -4.88 20.01 -1.63
N PRO A 28 -6.19 20.34 -1.56
CA PRO A 28 -6.85 20.68 -0.30
C PRO A 28 -6.70 19.59 0.76
N GLN A 29 -6.48 20.00 2.02
CA GLN A 29 -6.27 19.06 3.13
C GLN A 29 -7.43 18.06 3.29
N ALA A 30 -8.68 18.51 3.14
CA ALA A 30 -9.84 17.62 3.23
C ALA A 30 -9.80 16.47 2.20
N VAL A 31 -9.30 16.74 0.98
CA VAL A 31 -9.14 15.72 -0.07
C VAL A 31 -7.99 14.77 0.28
N ARG A 32 -6.89 15.31 0.83
CA ARG A 32 -5.77 14.49 1.33
C ARG A 32 -6.20 13.58 2.48
N ASP A 33 -7.03 14.07 3.40
CA ASP A 33 -7.54 13.30 4.54
C ASP A 33 -8.48 12.18 4.07
N GLU A 34 -9.39 12.46 3.13
CA GLU A 34 -10.30 11.46 2.55
C GLU A 34 -9.52 10.36 1.81
N LEU A 35 -8.61 10.75 0.93
CA LEU A 35 -7.83 9.81 0.13
C LEU A 35 -6.80 9.04 0.95
N GLY A 36 -6.14 9.70 1.91
CA GLY A 36 -5.20 9.07 2.84
C GLY A 36 -5.87 8.17 3.87
N GLY A 37 -7.17 8.35 4.12
CA GLY A 37 -7.95 7.52 5.02
C GLY A 37 -8.42 6.20 4.40
N GLN A 38 -9.74 6.08 4.25
CA GLN A 38 -10.37 4.80 3.87
C GLN A 38 -10.03 4.36 2.44
N ALA A 39 -9.81 5.31 1.51
CA ALA A 39 -9.46 4.98 0.14
C ALA A 39 -8.10 4.30 0.04
N LEU A 40 -7.06 4.89 0.64
CA LEU A 40 -5.71 4.29 0.69
C LEU A 40 -5.72 2.96 1.45
N TRP A 41 -6.45 2.88 2.58
CA TRP A 41 -6.60 1.64 3.34
C TRP A 41 -7.15 0.51 2.46
N ASN A 42 -8.25 0.75 1.74
CA ASN A 42 -8.89 -0.27 0.91
C ASN A 42 -7.98 -0.67 -0.26
N ALA A 43 -7.32 0.31 -0.89
CA ALA A 43 -6.44 0.06 -2.03
C ALA A 43 -5.21 -0.77 -1.62
N LEU A 44 -4.55 -0.42 -0.52
CA LEU A 44 -3.42 -1.19 0.00
C LEU A 44 -3.84 -2.60 0.42
N LYS A 45 -5.02 -2.76 1.04
CA LYS A 45 -5.51 -4.08 1.42
C LYS A 45 -5.77 -4.99 0.21
N LEU A 46 -6.42 -4.44 -0.83
CA LEU A 46 -6.63 -5.16 -2.09
C LEU A 46 -5.31 -5.56 -2.76
N PHE A 47 -4.31 -4.68 -2.70
CA PHE A 47 -2.98 -4.96 -3.23
C PHE A 47 -2.30 -6.10 -2.46
N THR A 48 -2.32 -6.07 -1.12
CA THR A 48 -1.70 -7.13 -0.30
C THR A 48 -2.39 -8.47 -0.45
N GLU A 49 -3.72 -8.50 -0.52
CA GLU A 49 -4.48 -9.74 -0.74
C GLU A 49 -4.17 -10.35 -2.12
N ALA A 50 -4.03 -9.50 -3.15
CA ALA A 50 -3.63 -9.96 -4.48
C ALA A 50 -2.20 -10.53 -4.49
N LEU A 51 -1.27 -9.90 -3.78
CA LEU A 51 0.10 -10.38 -3.63
C LEU A 51 0.17 -11.72 -2.89
N GLU A 52 -0.55 -11.85 -1.77
CA GLU A 52 -0.62 -13.09 -0.99
C GLU A 52 -1.09 -14.26 -1.86
N GLU A 53 -2.15 -14.05 -2.65
CA GLU A 53 -2.68 -15.06 -3.56
C GLU A 53 -1.72 -15.38 -4.71
N ARG A 54 -1.09 -14.38 -5.33
CA ARG A 54 -0.12 -14.57 -6.42
C ARG A 54 1.13 -15.33 -5.95
N LEU A 55 1.62 -15.01 -4.76
CA LEU A 55 2.83 -15.61 -4.20
C LEU A 55 2.59 -16.94 -3.51
N GLY A 56 1.31 -17.32 -3.29
CA GLY A 56 0.95 -18.49 -2.49
C GLY A 56 1.43 -18.40 -1.03
N SER A 57 1.55 -17.17 -0.51
CA SER A 57 2.04 -16.91 0.84
C SER A 57 0.98 -17.30 1.89
N SER A 58 1.39 -18.02 2.93
CA SER A 58 0.57 -18.24 4.12
C SER A 58 0.65 -17.10 5.13
N GLU A 59 1.65 -16.22 4.97
CA GLU A 59 1.86 -15.07 5.87
C GLU A 59 1.17 -13.82 5.33
N THR A 60 0.55 -13.06 6.23
CA THR A 60 -0.14 -11.83 5.85
C THR A 60 0.86 -10.70 5.58
N LYS A 61 0.77 -10.11 4.39
CA LYS A 61 1.49 -8.91 3.98
C LYS A 61 0.73 -7.64 4.39
N TRP A 62 -0.49 -7.76 4.89
CA TRP A 62 -1.32 -6.63 5.32
C TRP A 62 -0.99 -6.16 6.74
N SER A 63 -0.95 -4.83 6.92
CA SER A 63 -0.95 -4.20 8.25
C SER A 63 -1.54 -2.78 8.18
N PRO A 64 -2.37 -2.35 9.16
CA PRO A 64 -2.85 -0.98 9.23
C PRO A 64 -1.74 0.07 9.29
N ALA A 65 -0.54 -0.30 9.74
CA ALA A 65 0.60 0.60 9.80
C ALA A 65 1.14 0.99 8.42
N LEU A 66 0.88 0.18 7.37
CA LEU A 66 1.22 0.53 5.99
C LEU A 66 0.53 1.82 5.56
N VAL A 67 -0.72 2.04 5.97
CA VAL A 67 -1.45 3.27 5.64
C VAL A 67 -0.68 4.49 6.17
N LYS A 68 -0.20 4.43 7.41
CA LYS A 68 0.61 5.51 8.00
C LYS A 68 1.94 5.71 7.27
N LEU A 69 2.59 4.62 6.84
CA LEU A 69 3.83 4.67 6.07
C LEU A 69 3.67 5.47 4.77
N PHE A 70 2.63 5.13 4.01
CA PHE A 70 2.33 5.75 2.72
C PHE A 70 1.84 7.20 2.86
N ILE A 71 1.08 7.53 3.92
CA ILE A 71 0.71 8.93 4.22
C ILE A 71 1.95 9.76 4.58
N SER A 72 2.89 9.17 5.35
CA SER A 72 4.06 9.90 5.86
C SER A 72 5.14 10.07 4.79
N ASN A 73 5.21 9.15 3.82
CA ASN A 73 6.23 9.14 2.77
C ASN A 73 5.59 8.94 1.38
N PRO A 74 4.68 9.83 0.94
CA PRO A 74 3.95 9.66 -0.31
C PRO A 74 4.87 9.69 -1.55
N ASP A 75 6.02 10.36 -1.47
CA ASP A 75 7.02 10.42 -2.55
C ASP A 75 7.80 9.11 -2.72
N GLN A 76 7.81 8.23 -1.72
CA GLN A 76 8.48 6.92 -1.75
C GLN A 76 7.51 5.78 -2.10
N CYS A 77 6.28 6.11 -2.51
CA CYS A 77 5.21 5.15 -2.73
C CYS A 77 5.60 3.99 -3.66
N ASP A 78 6.30 4.29 -4.76
CA ASP A 78 6.75 3.26 -5.71
C ASP A 78 7.76 2.28 -5.10
N GLN A 79 8.71 2.80 -4.32
CA GLN A 79 9.72 1.99 -3.63
C GLN A 79 9.06 1.05 -2.61
N TRP A 80 8.07 1.54 -1.87
CA TRP A 80 7.32 0.71 -0.93
C TRP A 80 6.51 -0.37 -1.63
N LEU A 81 5.86 -0.05 -2.76
CA LEU A 81 5.09 -1.03 -3.54
C LEU A 81 5.98 -2.12 -4.15
N GLU A 82 7.18 -1.77 -4.59
CA GLU A 82 8.18 -2.73 -5.08
C GLU A 82 8.67 -3.65 -3.96
N LEU A 83 9.04 -3.07 -2.81
CA LEU A 83 9.46 -3.84 -1.64
C LEU A 83 8.37 -4.82 -1.18
N MET A 84 7.11 -4.37 -1.15
CA MET A 84 5.97 -5.23 -0.76
C MET A 84 5.76 -6.42 -1.68
N ALA A 85 6.11 -6.28 -2.96
CA ALA A 85 5.98 -7.34 -3.96
C ALA A 85 7.07 -8.42 -3.86
N GLU A 86 8.12 -8.19 -3.05
CA GLU A 86 9.15 -9.19 -2.77
C GLU A 86 8.57 -10.38 -2.00
N PRO A 87 9.00 -11.63 -2.32
CA PRO A 87 8.52 -12.83 -1.64
C PRO A 87 8.70 -12.75 -0.12
N ASP A 88 9.87 -12.28 0.31
CA ASP A 88 10.32 -12.28 1.70
C ASP A 88 9.78 -11.11 2.52
N PHE A 89 9.06 -10.17 1.88
CA PHE A 89 8.45 -9.06 2.58
C PHE A 89 7.34 -9.56 3.52
N THR A 90 7.45 -9.24 4.80
CA THR A 90 6.38 -9.48 5.77
C THR A 90 6.13 -8.19 6.54
N ALA A 91 4.86 -7.83 6.68
CA ALA A 91 4.51 -6.62 7.42
C ALA A 91 4.99 -6.72 8.88
N SER A 92 4.83 -7.89 9.50
CA SER A 92 5.30 -8.17 10.86
C SER A 92 6.81 -7.91 11.03
N ALA A 93 7.67 -8.47 10.17
CA ALA A 93 9.13 -8.29 10.30
C ALA A 93 9.56 -6.83 10.12
N TYR A 94 8.92 -6.11 9.18
CA TYR A 94 9.20 -4.69 8.96
C TYR A 94 8.81 -3.85 10.18
N TRP A 95 7.67 -4.14 10.82
CA TRP A 95 7.19 -3.39 11.97
C TRP A 95 7.93 -3.73 13.27
N ASP A 96 8.32 -4.99 13.47
CA ASP A 96 9.11 -5.39 14.64
C ASP A 96 10.51 -4.75 14.63
N GLN A 97 11.11 -4.53 13.45
CA GLN A 97 12.41 -3.85 13.32
C GLN A 97 12.33 -2.33 13.56
N ASN A 98 11.19 -1.70 13.28
CA ASN A 98 10.99 -0.25 13.39
C ASN A 98 10.26 0.20 14.67
N ARG A 99 10.12 -0.69 15.66
CA ARG A 99 9.44 -0.45 16.96
C ARG A 99 10.40 0.05 18.06
N LYS A 100 11.36 0.91 17.72
CA LYS A 100 12.26 1.56 18.69
C LYS A 100 11.79 2.97 19.05
#